data_AF-A0A1F6V521-F1
#
_entry.id   AF-A0A1F6V521-F1
#
_cell.length_a   1.000
_cell.length_b   1.000
_cell.length_c   1.000
_cell.angle_alpha   90.00
_cell.angle_beta   90.00
_cell.angle_gamma   90.00
#
_symmetry.space_group_name_H-M   'P 1'
#
loop_
_entity.id
_entity.type
_entity.pdbx_description
1 polymer ?
#
loop_
_entity_poly.entity_id
_entity_poly.type
_entity_poly.pdbx_seq_one_letter_code
_entity_poly.pdbx_strand_id
1 'polypeptide(L)'
;MEKIKAFIESEKGKDILTIIIVILVGLGSFELGRLSKEDESSGIKIEYTNQAENQPANVISVINSTKKENVSGKNFFASNRGTKYYSIGCSAGRDIKQENKVYFATKEEAEKAGYELSSSCR
;
A
#
# COMPACT_ATOMS: atom_id res chain seq x y z
N MET A 1 -46.03 18.72 3.52
CA MET A 1 -44.88 19.61 3.82
C MET A 1 -44.93 20.24 5.21
N GLU A 2 -46.11 20.46 5.82
CA GLU A 2 -46.23 21.17 7.11
C GLU A 2 -45.61 20.45 8.32
N LYS A 3 -45.64 19.10 8.35
CA LYS A 3 -45.07 18.33 9.48
C LYS A 3 -43.54 18.45 9.61
N ILE A 4 -42.85 18.67 8.49
CA ILE A 4 -41.39 18.78 8.46
C ILE A 4 -40.97 20.16 8.97
N LYS A 5 -41.74 21.22 8.66
CA LYS A 5 -41.52 22.57 9.18
C LYS A 5 -41.68 22.65 10.71
N ALA A 6 -42.73 22.03 11.24
CA ALA A 6 -42.97 21.98 12.69
C ALA A 6 -41.83 21.27 13.45
N PHE A 7 -41.19 20.27 12.83
CA PHE A 7 -40.05 19.57 13.42
C PHE A 7 -38.77 20.41 13.39
N ILE A 8 -38.55 21.20 12.34
CA ILE A 8 -37.39 22.11 12.20
C ILE A 8 -37.52 23.34 13.12
N GLU A 9 -38.73 23.80 13.43
CA GLU A 9 -38.97 24.92 14.35
C GLU A 9 -38.88 24.54 15.83
N SER A 10 -38.99 23.25 16.17
CA SER A 10 -38.82 22.76 17.54
C SER A 10 -37.34 22.77 17.96
N GLU A 11 -37.03 23.24 19.17
CA GLU A 11 -35.63 23.30 19.66
C GLU A 11 -34.92 21.93 19.59
N LYS A 12 -35.62 20.85 19.93
CA LYS A 12 -35.07 19.48 19.84
C LYS A 12 -34.79 19.05 18.40
N GLY A 13 -35.62 19.51 17.45
CA GLY A 13 -35.44 19.18 16.05
C GLY A 13 -34.28 19.94 15.39
N LYS A 14 -33.98 21.16 15.86
CA LYS A 14 -32.79 21.92 15.44
C LYS A 14 -31.49 21.23 15.86
N ASP A 15 -31.42 20.72 17.08
CA ASP A 15 -30.24 19.97 17.55
C ASP A 15 -30.03 18.69 16.74
N ILE A 16 -31.11 17.91 16.54
CA ILE A 16 -31.08 16.69 15.73
C ILE A 16 -30.68 17.00 14.28
N LEU A 17 -31.22 18.07 13.69
CA LEU A 17 -30.88 18.50 12.34
C LEU A 17 -29.43 18.95 12.23
N THR A 18 -28.89 19.64 13.24
CA THR A 18 -27.48 20.03 13.31
C THR A 18 -26.58 18.79 13.35
N ILE A 19 -26.91 17.79 14.15
CA ILE A 19 -26.18 16.52 14.22
C ILE A 19 -26.20 15.80 12.87
N ILE A 20 -27.37 15.72 12.21
CA ILE A 20 -27.51 15.09 10.90
C ILE A 20 -26.68 15.83 9.84
N ILE A 21 -26.68 17.16 9.85
CA ILE A 21 -25.86 17.97 8.94
C ILE A 21 -24.38 17.70 9.16
N VAL A 22 -23.91 17.65 10.42
CA VAL A 22 -22.50 17.36 10.72
C VAL A 22 -22.09 15.98 10.19
N ILE A 23 -22.95 14.98 10.34
CA ILE A 23 -22.70 13.63 9.80
C ILE A 23 -22.66 13.64 8.27
N LEU A 24 -23.63 14.30 7.62
CA LEU A 24 -23.69 14.39 6.16
C LEU A 24 -22.50 15.15 5.57
N VAL A 25 -22.06 16.23 6.21
CA VAL A 25 -20.86 16.98 5.81
C VAL A 25 -19.62 16.10 5.93
N GLY A 26 -19.48 15.37 7.04
CA GLY A 26 -18.34 14.46 7.25
C GLY A 26 -18.27 13.35 6.19
N LEU A 27 -19.39 12.67 5.92
CA LEU A 27 -19.46 11.62 4.91
C LEU A 27 -19.27 12.18 3.49
N GLY A 28 -19.91 13.32 3.19
CA GLY A 28 -19.80 13.98 1.89
C GLY A 28 -18.37 14.43 1.57
N SER A 29 -17.66 15.03 2.54
CA SER A 29 -16.25 15.41 2.37
C SER A 29 -15.34 14.18 2.19
N PHE A 30 -15.64 13.06 2.85
CA PHE A 30 -14.87 11.83 2.71
C PHE A 30 -15.03 11.21 1.31
N GLU A 31 -16.26 11.12 0.79
CA GLU A 31 -16.51 10.59 -0.55
C GLU A 31 -15.93 11.49 -1.64
N LEU A 32 -16.08 12.81 -1.51
CA LEU A 32 -15.47 13.78 -2.43
C LEU A 32 -13.94 13.70 -2.38
N GLY A 33 -13.35 13.51 -1.19
CA GLY A 33 -11.91 13.29 -1.04
C GLY A 33 -11.43 12.02 -1.72
N ARG A 34 -12.22 10.94 -1.70
CA ARG A 34 -11.92 9.71 -2.45
C ARG A 34 -12.04 9.93 -3.96
N LEU A 35 -13.03 10.68 -4.41
CA LEU A 35 -13.28 10.95 -5.83
C LEU A 35 -12.31 11.96 -6.43
N SER A 36 -11.77 12.88 -5.62
CA SER A 36 -10.75 13.86 -6.02
C SER A 36 -9.41 13.23 -6.39
N LYS A 37 -9.24 11.94 -6.14
CA LYS A 37 -8.12 11.17 -6.65
C LYS A 37 -8.54 10.58 -7.99
N GLU A 38 -8.48 11.40 -9.03
CA GLU A 38 -8.53 10.90 -10.41
C GLU A 38 -7.39 9.89 -10.57
N ASP A 39 -7.71 8.75 -11.18
CA ASP A 39 -6.73 7.75 -11.60
C ASP A 39 -5.91 8.31 -12.77
N GLU A 40 -5.17 9.40 -12.54
CA GLU A 40 -3.91 9.65 -13.23
C GLU A 40 -2.90 8.62 -12.71
N SER A 41 -3.20 7.35 -12.98
CA SER A 41 -2.13 6.42 -13.32
C SER A 41 -1.61 6.90 -14.68
N SER A 42 -0.80 7.96 -14.65
CA SER A 42 0.36 8.03 -15.53
C SER A 42 1.17 6.80 -15.16
N GLY A 43 0.73 5.64 -15.66
CA GLY A 43 1.37 4.37 -15.40
C GLY A 43 2.83 4.59 -15.70
N ILE A 44 3.69 4.26 -14.73
CA ILE A 44 5.13 4.35 -14.91
C ILE A 44 5.45 3.58 -16.19
N LYS A 45 5.74 4.33 -17.26
CA LYS A 45 6.06 3.78 -18.56
C LYS A 45 7.51 3.34 -18.43
N ILE A 46 7.70 2.08 -18.08
CA ILE A 46 9.04 1.51 -17.99
C ILE A 46 9.55 1.38 -19.42
N GLU A 47 10.25 2.40 -19.91
CA GLU A 47 10.94 2.38 -21.19
C GLU A 47 12.21 1.55 -21.02
N TYR A 48 12.10 0.26 -21.30
CA TYR A 48 13.25 -0.61 -21.40
C TYR A 48 13.92 -0.35 -22.75
N THR A 49 15.01 0.42 -22.77
CA THR A 49 15.91 0.44 -23.92
C THR A 49 16.64 -0.90 -23.99
N ASN A 50 16.08 -1.84 -24.73
CA ASN A 50 16.80 -3.04 -25.16
C ASN A 50 16.68 -3.11 -26.67
N GLN A 51 17.77 -2.73 -27.34
CA GLN A 51 18.06 -3.25 -28.67
C GLN A 51 18.29 -4.76 -28.56
N ALA A 52 17.79 -5.48 -29.57
CA ALA A 52 17.86 -6.93 -29.80
C ALA A 52 16.92 -7.76 -28.88
N GLU A 53 16.03 -8.64 -29.35
CA GLU A 53 15.85 -9.29 -30.65
C GLU A 53 14.42 -9.88 -30.72
N ASN A 54 13.93 -10.06 -31.95
CA ASN A 54 12.67 -10.73 -32.29
C ASN A 54 12.44 -12.05 -31.53
N GLN A 55 11.22 -12.31 -31.05
CA GLN A 55 10.33 -13.38 -31.56
C GLN A 55 8.93 -13.33 -30.89
N PRO A 56 7.86 -13.69 -31.62
CA PRO A 56 6.48 -13.61 -31.14
C PRO A 56 6.08 -14.91 -30.42
N ALA A 57 5.54 -14.82 -29.21
CA ALA A 57 4.84 -15.94 -28.59
C ALA A 57 3.64 -15.45 -27.77
N ASN A 58 2.46 -15.74 -28.33
CA ASN A 58 1.20 -15.80 -27.60
C ASN A 58 1.38 -16.58 -26.29
N VAL A 59 1.13 -15.94 -25.15
CA VAL A 59 0.75 -16.64 -23.92
C VAL A 59 -0.48 -15.93 -23.35
N ILE A 60 -1.64 -16.34 -23.87
CA ILE A 60 -2.91 -16.16 -23.17
C ILE A 60 -3.01 -17.25 -22.10
N SER A 61 -3.32 -16.80 -20.89
CA SER A 61 -3.89 -17.52 -19.74
C SER A 61 -2.96 -18.31 -18.81
N VAL A 62 -3.44 -18.34 -17.56
CA VAL A 62 -2.90 -18.98 -16.34
C VAL A 62 -1.72 -18.18 -15.78
N ILE A 63 -1.78 -17.52 -14.62
CA ILE A 63 -1.95 -18.15 -13.30
C ILE A 63 -2.44 -17.09 -12.28
N ASN A 64 -3.51 -17.47 -11.60
CA ASN A 64 -4.00 -16.90 -10.35
C ASN A 64 -2.88 -16.85 -9.30
N SER A 65 -2.77 -15.78 -8.51
CA SER A 65 -1.82 -15.62 -7.39
C SER A 65 -0.34 -15.51 -7.80
N THR A 66 0.21 -14.31 -7.67
CA THR A 66 1.07 -13.93 -6.54
C THR A 66 1.52 -12.51 -6.81
N LYS A 67 1.20 -11.60 -5.89
CA LYS A 67 1.73 -10.24 -5.84
C LYS A 67 3.25 -10.35 -5.58
N LYS A 68 4.01 -10.65 -6.62
CA LYS A 68 5.46 -10.55 -6.64
C LYS A 68 5.76 -9.15 -7.13
N GLU A 69 5.68 -8.19 -6.20
CA GLU A 69 6.41 -6.94 -6.36
C GLU A 69 7.87 -7.35 -6.56
N ASN A 70 8.31 -7.30 -7.81
CA ASN A 70 9.73 -7.28 -8.14
C ASN A 70 10.27 -6.00 -7.52
N VAL A 71 10.78 -6.13 -6.29
CA VAL A 71 11.72 -5.18 -5.70
C VAL A 71 13.01 -5.32 -6.50
N SER A 72 13.00 -4.78 -7.72
CA SER A 72 14.16 -4.73 -8.59
C SER A 72 15.17 -3.78 -7.93
N GLY A 73 16.07 -4.36 -7.13
CA GLY A 73 17.20 -3.66 -6.53
C GLY A 73 17.30 -3.70 -5.00
N LYS A 74 16.35 -4.27 -4.25
CA LYS A 74 16.55 -4.54 -2.82
C LYS A 74 16.27 -6.00 -2.58
N ASN A 75 17.31 -6.80 -2.35
CA ASN A 75 17.16 -8.25 -2.20
C ASN A 75 17.03 -8.67 -0.74
N PHE A 76 17.35 -7.76 0.18
CA PHE A 76 17.48 -8.02 1.60
C PHE A 76 16.66 -7.05 2.43
N PHE A 77 16.14 -7.54 3.55
CA PHE A 77 15.44 -6.74 4.54
C PHE A 77 15.81 -7.20 5.95
N ALA A 78 15.82 -6.29 6.91
CA ALA A 78 16.04 -6.58 8.31
C ALA A 78 14.94 -5.96 9.17
N SER A 79 14.86 -6.40 10.42
CA SER A 79 14.03 -5.75 11.43
C SER A 79 14.85 -4.70 12.15
N ASN A 80 14.39 -3.46 12.25
CA ASN A 80 15.02 -2.40 13.05
C ASN A 80 15.15 -2.78 14.54
N ARG A 81 14.32 -3.73 15.02
CA ARG A 81 14.35 -4.24 16.40
C ARG A 81 15.23 -5.48 16.58
N GLY A 82 15.76 -6.02 15.48
CA GLY A 82 16.56 -7.25 15.48
C GLY A 82 17.99 -6.99 15.02
N THR A 83 18.81 -8.02 15.08
CA THR A 83 20.20 -7.99 14.60
C THR A 83 20.39 -8.82 13.33
N LYS A 84 19.32 -9.35 12.74
CA LYS A 84 19.38 -10.27 11.60
C LYS A 84 18.74 -9.68 10.35
N TYR A 85 19.36 -9.93 9.20
CA TYR A 85 18.79 -9.66 7.89
C TYR A 85 18.33 -10.95 7.20
N TYR A 86 17.37 -10.77 6.31
CA TYR A 86 16.60 -11.81 5.63
C TYR A 86 16.57 -11.47 4.13
N SER A 87 16.53 -12.47 3.27
CA SER A 87 16.26 -12.29 1.84
C SER A 87 14.75 -12.14 1.60
N ILE A 88 14.32 -11.39 0.58
CA ILE A 88 12.89 -11.13 0.26
C ILE A 88 12.06 -12.42 0.06
N GLY A 89 12.70 -13.54 -0.29
CA GLY A 89 12.05 -14.84 -0.42
C GLY A 89 11.90 -15.62 0.90
N CYS A 90 12.54 -15.18 1.99
CA CYS A 90 12.61 -15.97 3.21
C CYS A 90 11.35 -15.87 4.05
N SER A 91 10.80 -17.03 4.42
CA SER A 91 9.62 -17.15 5.29
C SER A 91 9.86 -16.61 6.70
N ALA A 92 11.08 -16.69 7.22
CA ALA A 92 11.42 -16.31 8.60
C ALA A 92 11.28 -14.81 8.90
N GLY A 93 11.19 -13.94 7.89
CA GLY A 93 11.01 -12.50 8.06
C GLY A 93 9.61 -11.97 7.72
N ARG A 94 8.64 -12.86 7.47
CA ARG A 94 7.28 -12.47 7.07
C ARG A 94 6.53 -11.73 8.18
N ASP A 95 6.72 -12.14 9.43
CA ASP A 95 6.07 -11.58 10.62
C ASP A 95 6.60 -10.20 11.04
N ILE A 96 7.68 -9.73 10.42
CA ILE A 96 8.20 -8.39 10.70
C ILE A 96 7.17 -7.37 10.20
N LYS A 97 6.68 -6.51 11.10
CA LYS A 97 5.78 -5.41 10.74
C LYS A 97 6.45 -4.50 9.73
N GLN A 98 5.71 -4.00 8.74
CA GLN A 98 6.24 -3.15 7.68
C GLN A 98 6.94 -1.89 8.22
N GLU A 99 6.42 -1.31 9.30
CA GLU A 99 7.02 -0.18 10.04
C GLU A 99 8.42 -0.45 10.57
N ASN A 100 8.77 -1.70 10.84
CA ASN A 100 10.06 -2.11 11.38
C ASN A 100 10.98 -2.71 10.31
N LYS A 101 10.58 -2.74 9.02
CA LYS A 101 11.40 -3.29 7.94
C LYS A 101 12.38 -2.24 7.41
N VAL A 102 13.67 -2.57 7.49
CA VAL A 102 14.74 -1.84 6.83
C VAL A 102 15.14 -2.63 5.59
N TYR A 103 15.17 -2.00 4.42
CA TYR A 103 15.50 -2.68 3.16
C TYR A 103 16.89 -2.29 2.68
N PHE A 104 17.66 -3.28 2.26
CA PHE A 104 19.03 -3.13 1.77
C PHE A 104 19.13 -3.60 0.32
N ALA A 105 19.95 -2.89 -0.46
CA ALA A 105 20.22 -3.26 -1.84
C ALA A 105 21.04 -4.57 -1.92
N THR A 106 22.09 -4.66 -1.08
CA THR A 106 23.03 -5.78 -1.07
C THR A 106 23.23 -6.34 0.34
N LYS A 107 23.83 -7.53 0.43
CA LYS A 107 24.14 -8.17 1.71
C LYS A 107 25.22 -7.39 2.47
N GLU A 108 26.19 -6.83 1.75
CA GLU A 108 27.32 -6.09 2.32
C GLU A 108 26.84 -4.80 3.01
N GLU A 109 25.77 -4.18 2.49
CA GLU A 109 25.14 -3.01 3.11
C GLU A 109 24.47 -3.37 4.44
N ALA A 110 23.79 -4.53 4.49
CA ALA A 110 23.17 -5.04 5.71
C ALA A 110 24.24 -5.40 6.77
N GLU A 111 25.33 -6.04 6.36
CA GLU A 111 26.46 -6.40 7.24
C GLU A 111 27.18 -5.16 7.77
N LYS A 112 27.41 -4.14 6.92
CA LYS A 112 27.96 -2.84 7.36
C LYS A 112 27.05 -2.12 8.36
N ALA A 113 25.73 -2.30 8.22
CA ALA A 113 24.75 -1.77 9.16
C ALA A 113 24.66 -2.59 10.47
N GLY A 114 25.48 -3.65 10.61
CA GLY A 114 25.56 -4.47 11.83
C GLY A 114 24.54 -5.60 11.90
N TYR A 115 23.94 -5.98 10.77
CA TYR A 115 23.00 -7.10 10.71
C TYR A 115 23.70 -8.37 10.23
N GLU A 116 23.43 -9.49 10.90
CA GLU A 116 23.93 -10.82 10.55
C GLU A 116 22.94 -11.60 9.68
N LEU A 117 23.45 -12.51 8.84
CA LEU A 117 22.59 -13.37 8.03
C LEU A 117 21.75 -14.27 8.92
N SER A 118 20.44 -14.25 8.73
CA SER A 118 19.56 -15.18 9.43
C SER A 118 19.86 -16.63 9.05
N SER A 119 20.15 -17.47 10.05
CA SER A 119 20.38 -18.91 9.89
C SER A 119 19.18 -19.66 9.29
N SER A 120 17.98 -19.06 9.38
CA SER A 120 16.73 -19.60 8.82
C SER A 120 16.55 -19.29 7.32
N CYS A 121 17.42 -18.46 6.73
CA CYS A 121 17.37 -18.03 5.34
C CYS A 121 18.64 -18.41 4.58
N ARG A 122 19.11 -19.64 4.80
CA ARG A 122 20.20 -20.25 4.02
C ARG A 122 19.74 -20.68 2.64
#